data_AF-A0A1V5YKG2-F1
#
_entry.id   AF-A0A1V5YKG2-F1
#
_cell.length_a   1.000
_cell.length_b   1.000
_cell.length_c   1.000
_cell.angle_alpha   90.00
_cell.angle_beta   90.00
_cell.angle_gamma   90.00
#
_symmetry.space_group_name_H-M   'P 1'
#
loop_
_entity.id
_entity.type
_entity.pdbx_description
1 polymer ?
#
loop_
_entity_poly.entity_id
_entity_poly.type
_entity_poly.pdbx_seq_one_letter_code
_entity_poly.pdbx_strand_id
1 'polypeptide(L)'
;MRKVTVKNNCNKEEGETGGQDEGEYEGEPVVQVQVPDVAQQYLEDARAVVIGANLAVGEITYEYDSQVPEGYVISQHPAAGEVVNQATPVNLVVSKGARSCGCDRLAAVETGDMFLGLLGLIVLVVVTLCVQGGMLR
;
A
#
# COMPACT_ATOMS: atom_id res chain seq x y z
N MET A 1 -50.85 -40.79 10.00
CA MET A 1 -50.67 -41.47 8.70
C MET A 1 -49.18 -41.76 8.55
N ARG A 2 -48.74 -43.00 8.79
CA ARG A 2 -47.32 -43.39 8.75
C ARG A 2 -46.90 -43.53 7.28
N LYS A 3 -45.98 -42.69 6.82
CA LYS A 3 -45.49 -42.72 5.45
C LYS A 3 -44.58 -43.94 5.26
N VAL A 4 -45.09 -44.86 4.45
CA VAL A 4 -44.41 -45.68 3.43
C VAL A 4 -42.93 -45.95 3.68
N THR A 5 -42.64 -47.18 4.09
CA THR A 5 -41.33 -47.83 3.98
C THR A 5 -40.93 -47.90 2.51
N VAL A 6 -39.89 -47.17 2.11
CA VAL A 6 -39.21 -47.39 0.83
C VAL A 6 -38.10 -48.40 1.07
N LYS A 7 -38.34 -49.65 0.71
CA LYS A 7 -37.29 -50.64 0.48
C LYS A 7 -36.99 -50.65 -1.01
N ASN A 8 -36.07 -49.80 -1.46
CA ASN A 8 -35.48 -49.95 -2.79
C ASN A 8 -34.13 -50.64 -2.66
N ASN A 9 -34.25 -51.97 -2.70
CA ASN A 9 -33.25 -52.94 -3.10
C ASN A 9 -32.62 -52.55 -4.44
N CYS A 10 -31.28 -52.53 -4.53
CA CYS A 10 -30.49 -53.40 -5.41
C CYS A 10 -29.02 -52.99 -5.41
N ASN A 11 -28.20 -53.97 -5.04
CA ASN A 11 -26.75 -53.98 -4.89
C ASN A 11 -26.04 -53.89 -6.24
N LYS A 12 -24.86 -53.25 -6.32
CA LYS A 12 -23.82 -53.69 -7.25
C LYS A 12 -22.41 -53.19 -6.88
N GLU A 13 -21.59 -54.18 -6.53
CA GLU A 13 -20.16 -54.32 -6.80
C GLU A 13 -19.18 -53.36 -6.12
N GLU A 14 -18.48 -53.95 -5.16
CA GLU A 14 -17.13 -53.60 -4.71
C GLU A 14 -16.25 -53.28 -5.91
N GLY A 15 -15.97 -52.00 -6.09
CA GLY A 15 -14.87 -51.49 -6.88
C GLY A 15 -13.80 -50.97 -5.94
N GLU A 16 -12.99 -51.87 -5.40
CA GLU A 16 -11.63 -51.50 -5.01
C GLU A 16 -10.87 -51.15 -6.29
N THR A 17 -10.66 -49.87 -6.55
CA THR A 17 -9.41 -49.43 -7.16
C THR A 17 -8.90 -48.29 -6.32
N GLY A 18 -7.91 -48.60 -5.49
CA GLY A 18 -7.12 -47.62 -4.77
C GLY A 18 -6.62 -46.55 -5.73
N GLY A 19 -6.99 -45.31 -5.44
CA GLY A 19 -6.24 -44.13 -5.80
C GLY A 19 -5.63 -43.59 -4.51
N GLN A 20 -4.56 -44.24 -4.04
CA GLN A 20 -3.55 -43.52 -3.29
C GLN A 20 -2.71 -42.76 -4.32
N ASP A 21 -3.30 -41.73 -4.90
CA ASP A 21 -2.56 -40.62 -5.47
C ASP A 21 -2.53 -39.52 -4.39
N GLU A 22 -1.87 -39.88 -3.29
CA GLU A 22 -1.16 -38.91 -2.47
C GLU A 22 0.03 -38.43 -3.31
N GLY A 23 -0.29 -37.72 -4.40
CA GLY A 23 0.68 -36.88 -5.05
C GLY A 23 1.09 -35.88 -3.98
N GLU A 24 2.25 -36.15 -3.38
CA GLU A 24 3.08 -35.17 -2.74
C GLU A 24 3.17 -34.00 -3.72
N TYR A 25 2.28 -33.03 -3.55
CA TYR A 25 2.45 -31.74 -4.16
C TYR A 25 3.67 -31.19 -3.43
N GLU A 26 4.84 -31.43 -3.99
CA GLU A 26 6.01 -30.66 -3.64
C GLU A 26 5.67 -29.22 -4.04
N GLY A 27 5.04 -28.50 -3.11
CA GLY A 27 4.65 -27.11 -3.30
C GLY A 27 5.89 -26.37 -3.75
N GLU A 28 5.80 -25.65 -4.87
CA GLU A 28 6.87 -24.75 -5.29
C GLU A 28 7.28 -23.92 -4.07
N PRO A 29 8.58 -23.78 -3.77
CA PRO A 29 9.01 -23.06 -2.59
C PRO A 29 8.43 -21.65 -2.63
N VAL A 30 7.43 -21.38 -1.80
CA VAL A 30 6.78 -20.08 -1.73
C VAL A 30 7.72 -19.12 -1.03
N VAL A 31 8.37 -18.27 -1.82
CA VAL A 31 9.19 -17.20 -1.26
C VAL A 31 8.24 -16.16 -0.68
N GLN A 32 8.38 -15.92 0.61
CA GLN A 32 7.55 -14.96 1.35
C GLN A 32 8.34 -13.67 1.58
N VAL A 33 7.65 -12.54 1.49
CA VAL A 33 8.22 -11.20 1.73
C VAL A 33 7.31 -10.43 2.67
N GLN A 34 7.93 -9.59 3.49
CA GLN A 34 7.20 -8.69 4.37
C GLN A 34 6.68 -7.48 3.59
N VAL A 35 5.42 -7.15 3.80
CA VAL A 35 4.77 -5.98 3.21
C VAL A 35 5.35 -4.71 3.83
N PRO A 36 5.92 -3.79 3.02
CA PRO A 36 6.44 -2.53 3.52
C PRO A 36 5.30 -1.59 3.94
N ASP A 37 5.59 -0.69 4.86
CA ASP A 37 4.69 0.40 5.22
C ASP A 37 4.82 1.54 4.22
N VAL A 38 3.78 1.76 3.43
CA VAL A 38 3.66 2.87 2.47
C VAL A 38 2.53 3.83 2.82
N ALA A 39 1.92 3.71 4.00
CA ALA A 39 0.97 4.69 4.48
C ALA A 39 1.65 6.06 4.66
N GLN A 40 0.90 7.15 4.41
CA GLN A 40 1.41 8.53 4.48
C GLN A 40 2.59 8.84 3.54
N GLN A 41 2.87 7.96 2.57
CA GLN A 41 3.82 8.24 1.50
C GLN A 41 3.08 8.76 0.26
N TYR A 42 3.82 9.49 -0.58
CA TYR A 42 3.32 9.90 -1.88
C TYR A 42 3.17 8.67 -2.78
N LEU A 43 2.13 8.62 -3.62
CA LEU A 43 1.81 7.46 -4.46
C LEU A 43 3.02 6.97 -5.28
N GLU A 44 3.81 7.90 -5.82
CA GLU A 44 4.97 7.61 -6.65
C GLU A 44 6.12 6.93 -5.90
N ASP A 45 6.28 7.24 -4.61
CA ASP A 45 7.27 6.62 -3.72
C ASP A 45 6.74 5.28 -3.21
N ALA A 46 5.46 5.22 -2.83
CA ALA A 46 4.78 4.01 -2.39
C ALA A 46 4.90 2.88 -3.42
N ARG A 47 4.65 3.15 -4.71
CA ARG A 47 4.85 2.15 -5.78
C ARG A 47 6.29 1.66 -5.87
N ALA A 48 7.28 2.54 -5.66
CA ALA A 48 8.69 2.21 -5.84
C ALA A 48 9.14 1.29 -4.70
N VAL A 49 8.66 1.55 -3.49
CA VAL A 49 8.87 0.71 -2.32
C VAL A 49 8.21 -0.66 -2.49
N VAL A 50 6.96 -0.72 -2.97
CA VAL A 50 6.25 -2.00 -3.23
C VAL A 50 6.99 -2.85 -4.28
N ILE A 51 7.36 -2.24 -5.41
CA ILE A 51 8.11 -2.93 -6.47
C ILE A 51 9.49 -3.36 -5.97
N GLY A 52 10.17 -2.51 -5.21
CA GLY A 52 11.46 -2.81 -4.58
C GLY A 52 11.40 -3.97 -3.57
N ALA A 53 10.24 -4.18 -2.96
CA ALA A 53 9.97 -5.32 -2.07
C ALA A 53 9.59 -6.61 -2.82
N ASN A 54 9.68 -6.68 -4.15
CA ASN A 54 9.22 -7.82 -4.96
C ASN A 54 7.73 -8.13 -4.79
N LEU A 55 6.93 -7.10 -4.50
CA LEU A 55 5.48 -7.15 -4.47
C LEU A 55 4.92 -6.48 -5.73
N ALA A 56 3.68 -6.81 -6.07
CA ALA A 56 2.99 -6.18 -7.19
C ALA A 56 2.16 -4.99 -6.68
N VAL A 57 2.06 -3.93 -7.48
CA VAL A 57 1.07 -2.87 -7.23
C VAL A 57 -0.29 -3.39 -7.67
N GLY A 58 -1.24 -3.41 -6.75
CA GLY A 58 -2.61 -3.85 -6.99
C GLY A 58 -3.52 -2.73 -7.48
N GLU A 59 -4.76 -2.77 -7.04
CA GLU A 59 -5.74 -1.73 -7.34
C GLU A 59 -5.42 -0.43 -6.59
N ILE A 60 -5.48 0.69 -7.29
CA ILE A 60 -5.37 2.03 -6.69
C ILE A 60 -6.75 2.66 -6.68
N THR A 61 -7.32 2.82 -5.49
CA THR A 61 -8.58 3.53 -5.28
C THR A 61 -8.32 4.92 -4.72
N TYR A 62 -9.27 5.82 -4.90
CA TYR A 62 -9.11 7.22 -4.51
C TYR A 62 -10.28 7.71 -3.69
N GLU A 63 -10.00 8.08 -2.44
CA GLU A 63 -10.98 8.56 -1.46
C GLU A 63 -10.69 9.98 -1.03
N TYR A 64 -11.71 10.71 -0.57
CA TYR A 64 -11.51 12.05 -0.05
C TYR A 64 -11.19 11.99 1.42
N ASP A 65 -10.09 12.62 1.82
CA ASP A 65 -9.65 12.70 3.20
C ASP A 65 -9.16 14.12 3.50
N SER A 66 -9.68 14.70 4.58
CA SER A 66 -9.35 16.08 4.99
C SER A 66 -8.08 16.19 5.83
N GLN A 67 -7.56 15.07 6.33
CA GLN A 67 -6.35 14.97 7.14
C GLN A 67 -5.15 14.60 6.28
N VAL A 68 -5.36 13.79 5.24
CA VAL A 68 -4.31 13.34 4.32
C VAL A 68 -4.29 14.20 3.06
N PRO A 69 -3.16 14.86 2.71
CA PRO A 69 -3.05 15.67 1.51
C PRO A 69 -3.30 14.87 0.23
N GLU A 70 -3.66 15.55 -0.86
CA GLU A 70 -3.88 14.90 -2.14
C GLU A 70 -2.63 14.16 -2.65
N GLY A 71 -2.82 12.97 -3.21
CA GLY A 71 -1.75 12.14 -3.76
C GLY A 71 -0.98 11.30 -2.74
N TYR A 72 -1.32 11.39 -1.45
CA TYR A 72 -0.75 10.55 -0.40
C TYR A 72 -1.60 9.30 -0.15
N VAL A 73 -0.94 8.20 0.19
CA VAL A 73 -1.60 6.93 0.55
C VAL A 73 -2.26 7.06 1.92
N ILE A 74 -3.58 6.89 1.95
CA ILE A 74 -4.39 6.81 3.18
C ILE A 74 -4.18 5.45 3.85
N SER A 75 -4.29 4.39 3.06
CA SER A 75 -4.17 3.02 3.55
C SER A 75 -3.73 2.07 2.46
N GLN A 76 -3.21 0.92 2.88
CA GLN A 76 -2.82 -0.18 2.00
C GLN A 76 -3.45 -1.49 2.46
N HIS A 77 -3.59 -2.43 1.53
CA HIS A 77 -3.95 -3.80 1.82
C HIS A 77 -3.19 -4.74 0.88
N PRO A 78 -2.46 -5.75 1.36
CA PRO A 78 -2.32 -6.23 2.74
C PRO A 78 -1.66 -5.23 3.71
N ALA A 79 -1.81 -5.45 5.01
CA ALA A 79 -1.35 -4.50 6.02
C ALA A 79 0.18 -4.46 6.11
N ALA A 80 0.73 -3.33 6.53
CA ALA A 80 2.16 -3.21 6.75
C ALA A 80 2.68 -4.24 7.78
N GLY A 81 3.83 -4.84 7.49
CA GLY A 81 4.44 -5.87 8.35
C GLY A 81 3.88 -7.29 8.16
N GLU A 82 2.80 -7.45 7.40
CA GLU A 82 2.25 -8.76 7.05
C GLU A 82 3.22 -9.54 6.15
N VAL A 83 3.25 -10.86 6.27
CA VAL A 83 4.11 -11.73 5.46
C VAL A 83 3.25 -12.37 4.38
N VAL A 84 3.56 -12.07 3.12
CA VAL A 84 2.80 -12.52 1.96
C VAL A 84 3.71 -13.18 0.94
N ASN A 85 3.13 -13.91 0.01
CA ASN A 85 3.90 -14.50 -1.09
C ASN A 85 4.49 -13.39 -1.97
N GLN A 86 5.63 -13.66 -2.59
CA GLN A 86 6.17 -12.79 -3.63
C GLN A 86 5.13 -12.53 -4.73
N ALA A 87 5.23 -11.36 -5.36
CA ALA A 87 4.30 -10.88 -6.38
C ALA A 87 2.83 -10.74 -5.93
N THR A 88 2.55 -10.83 -4.62
CA THR A 88 1.21 -10.50 -4.09
C THR A 88 0.87 -9.03 -4.42
N PRO A 89 -0.33 -8.75 -4.94
CA PRO A 89 -0.76 -7.38 -5.21
C PRO A 89 -1.09 -6.63 -3.92
N VAL A 90 -0.51 -5.44 -3.76
CA VAL A 90 -0.81 -4.51 -2.68
C VAL A 90 -1.73 -3.42 -3.22
N ASN A 91 -2.99 -3.44 -2.79
CA ASN A 91 -3.99 -2.43 -3.09
C ASN A 91 -3.73 -1.17 -2.25
N LEU A 92 -3.88 0.00 -2.86
CA LEU A 92 -3.61 1.29 -2.23
C LEU A 92 -4.85 2.18 -2.31
N VAL A 93 -5.15 2.85 -1.20
CA VAL A 93 -6.16 3.91 -1.15
C VAL A 93 -5.43 5.24 -1.07
N VAL A 94 -5.65 6.11 -2.05
CA VAL A 94 -4.96 7.40 -2.19
C VAL A 94 -5.93 8.54 -1.89
N SER A 95 -5.44 9.55 -1.19
CA SER A 95 -6.23 10.74 -0.88
C SER A 95 -6.41 11.64 -2.09
N LYS A 96 -7.65 12.09 -2.29
CA LYS A 96 -8.04 13.20 -3.18
C LYS A 96 -7.98 14.56 -2.47
N GLY A 97 -7.46 14.59 -1.25
CA GLY A 97 -7.48 15.76 -0.37
C GLY A 97 -8.88 16.04 0.18
N ALA A 98 -9.00 17.19 0.85
CA ALA A 98 -10.26 17.63 1.42
C ALA A 98 -11.31 17.85 0.31
N ARG A 99 -12.54 17.39 0.55
CA ARG A 99 -13.67 17.77 -0.32
C ARG A 99 -13.85 19.28 -0.22
N SER A 100 -13.40 20.02 -1.24
CA SER A 100 -13.79 21.41 -1.40
C SER A 100 -15.26 21.45 -1.79
N CYS A 101 -16.17 21.46 -0.82
CA CYS A 101 -17.43 22.15 -1.05
C CYS A 101 -17.02 23.61 -1.33
N GLY A 102 -17.48 24.19 -2.43
CA GLY A 102 -16.88 25.39 -3.04
C GLY A 102 -17.01 26.71 -2.25
N CYS A 103 -16.79 26.71 -0.93
CA CYS A 103 -16.82 27.87 -0.07
C CYS A 103 -15.43 28.30 0.46
N ASP A 104 -14.38 27.49 0.33
CA ASP A 104 -13.08 27.81 0.94
C ASP A 104 -12.04 28.30 -0.08
N ARG A 105 -12.07 29.61 -0.36
CA ARG A 105 -11.00 30.32 -1.11
C ARG A 105 -9.80 30.69 -0.21
N LEU A 106 -9.59 30.05 0.94
CA LEU A 106 -8.57 30.45 1.93
C LEU A 106 -8.05 29.25 2.74
N ALA A 107 -7.21 28.39 2.14
CA ALA A 107 -6.29 27.52 2.89
C ALA A 107 -5.16 27.05 1.97
N ALA A 108 -4.36 27.98 1.46
CA ALA A 108 -3.10 27.67 0.81
C ALA A 108 -1.98 28.40 1.55
N VAL A 109 -1.74 27.97 2.77
CA VAL A 109 -0.46 28.09 3.48
C VAL A 109 -0.59 27.06 4.56
N GLU A 110 -0.02 25.87 4.34
CA GLU A 110 0.61 24.98 5.33
C GLU A 110 1.25 23.81 4.55
N THR A 111 1.96 24.09 3.45
CA THR A 111 3.00 23.15 2.99
C THR A 111 4.20 23.33 3.90
N GLY A 112 4.80 22.21 4.30
CA GLY A 112 5.91 22.13 5.25
C GLY A 112 7.18 22.82 4.77
N ASP A 113 7.20 24.16 4.84
CA ASP A 113 8.30 24.99 4.36
C ASP A 113 9.06 25.70 5.50
N MET A 114 8.88 25.26 6.75
CA MET A 114 9.65 25.85 7.86
C MET A 114 11.16 25.57 7.72
N PHE A 115 11.52 24.47 7.05
CA PHE A 115 12.92 24.08 6.84
C PHE A 115 13.57 24.80 5.66
N LEU A 116 12.87 25.01 4.54
CA LEU A 116 13.43 25.75 3.40
C LEU A 116 13.55 27.25 3.67
N GLY A 117 12.65 27.83 4.47
CA GLY A 117 12.74 29.23 4.87
C GLY A 117 13.97 29.52 5.73
N LEU A 118 14.23 28.67 6.73
CA LEU A 118 15.38 28.84 7.64
C LEU A 118 16.71 28.54 6.94
N LEU A 119 16.79 27.46 6.14
CA LEU A 119 17.99 27.14 5.37
C LEU A 119 18.27 28.19 4.28
N GLY A 120 17.23 28.73 3.62
CA GLY A 120 17.35 29.80 2.64
C GLY A 120 17.84 31.11 3.24
N LEU A 121 17.34 31.49 4.42
CA LEU A 121 17.83 32.67 5.15
C LEU A 121 19.29 32.50 5.56
N ILE A 122 19.70 31.33 6.04
CA ILE A 122 21.09 31.06 6.44
C ILE A 122 22.04 31.19 5.23
N VAL A 123 21.69 30.60 4.07
CA VAL A 123 22.50 30.74 2.84
C VAL A 123 22.59 32.19 2.40
N LEU A 124 21.50 32.95 2.47
CA LEU A 124 21.46 34.36 2.10
C LEU A 124 22.31 35.23 3.04
N VAL A 125 22.28 34.96 4.35
CA VAL A 125 23.13 35.63 5.35
C VAL A 125 24.61 35.29 5.15
N VAL A 126 24.95 34.03 4.86
CA VAL A 126 26.35 33.63 4.61
C VAL A 126 26.89 34.25 3.32
N VAL A 127 26.11 34.27 2.24
CA VAL A 127 26.53 34.90 0.97
C VAL A 127 26.69 36.41 1.14
N THR A 128 25.80 37.07 1.87
CA THR A 128 25.92 38.52 2.13
C THR A 128 27.10 38.86 3.05
N LEU A 129 27.36 38.07 4.09
CA LEU A 129 28.57 38.20 4.93
C LEU A 129 29.85 37.93 4.13
N CYS A 130 29.84 36.97 3.19
CA CYS A 130 30.96 36.74 2.29
C CYS A 130 31.20 37.91 1.32
N VAL A 131 30.13 38.53 0.81
CA VAL A 131 30.23 39.70 -0.08
C VAL A 131 30.69 40.95 0.67
N GLN A 132 30.27 41.13 1.93
CA GLN A 132 30.65 42.28 2.76
C GLN A 132 32.02 42.09 3.44
N GLY A 133 32.43 40.85 3.70
CA GLY A 133 33.72 40.47 4.30
C GLY A 133 34.93 40.59 3.36
N GLY A 134 34.73 40.87 2.07
CA GLY A 134 35.80 41.20 1.13
C GLY A 134 36.43 42.60 1.34
N MET A 135 35.94 43.39 2.30
CA MET A 135 36.39 44.77 2.58
C MET A 135 37.02 44.96 3.97
N LEU A 136 37.40 43.89 4.67
CA LEU A 136 38.23 43.96 5.88
C LEU A 136 39.60 43.31 5.67
N ARG A 137 40.33 43.81 4.68
CA ARG A 137 41.79 43.65 4.62
C ARG A 137 42.46 44.99 4.38
#